data_AF-V9GY63-F1
#
_entry.id   AF-V9GY63-F1
#
_cell.length_a   1.000
_cell.length_b   1.000
_cell.length_c   1.000
_cell.angle_alpha   90.00
_cell.angle_beta   90.00
_cell.angle_gamma   90.00
#
_symmetry.space_group_name_H-M   'P 1'
#
loop_
_entity.id
_entity.type
_entity.pdbx_description
1 polymer ?
#
loop_
_entity_poly.entity_id
_entity_poly.type
_entity_poly.pdbx_seq_one_letter_code
_entity_poly.pdbx_strand_id
1 'polypeptide(L)'
;LQYNRLQLSRIYPKGQRLDSSNYDPLPMWICGSQLVALNFQTPDKPMQMNQALFMTGRHCGYVLQPSTMRDEAFDPFDKSSLRGLEPCAISIEVLGARHLPKNGRGIVCPFVEIEVAGAEYDSTKQKTEFVVDNGLNPVWPAKPFHFQISNPEFAFLRFVVYEEDMFSDQNFLAQATFPVKGLKTGYRAVPLKNNYSEDLELASLLIKIDIFPAKKLLC
;
A
#
# COMPACT_ATOMS: atom_id res chain seq x y z
N LEU A 1 -7.33 -0.34 22.05
CA LEU A 1 -8.00 0.92 21.64
C LEU A 1 -8.26 1.87 22.80
N GLN A 2 -9.09 1.52 23.79
CA GLN A 2 -9.45 2.41 24.91
C GLN A 2 -8.22 3.07 25.59
N TYR A 3 -7.21 2.27 25.95
CA TYR A 3 -5.94 2.75 26.49
C TYR A 3 -5.27 3.83 25.61
N ASN A 4 -5.15 3.58 24.31
CA ASN A 4 -4.44 4.44 23.37
C ASN A 4 -5.14 5.77 23.05
N ARG A 5 -6.40 5.95 23.47
CA ARG A 5 -7.07 7.25 23.37
C ARG A 5 -6.64 8.24 24.45
N LEU A 6 -6.14 7.71 25.56
CA LEU A 6 -5.74 8.50 26.73
C LEU A 6 -4.22 8.51 26.93
N GLN A 7 -3.53 7.43 26.55
CA GLN A 7 -2.12 7.22 26.83
C GLN A 7 -1.35 6.83 25.56
N LEU A 8 -0.03 7.05 25.58
CA LEU A 8 0.87 6.62 24.52
C LEU A 8 1.34 5.19 24.76
N SER A 9 1.33 4.36 23.72
CA SER A 9 2.02 3.06 23.70
C SER A 9 3.17 3.07 22.72
N ARG A 10 4.28 2.43 23.11
CA ARG A 10 5.46 2.20 22.25
C ARG A 10 5.65 0.72 21.98
N ILE A 11 5.64 0.36 20.71
CA ILE A 11 5.90 -1.00 20.23
C ILE A 11 7.27 -1.02 19.57
N TYR A 12 8.00 -2.13 19.70
CA TYR A 12 9.33 -2.30 19.12
C TYR A 12 9.55 -3.75 18.67
N PRO A 13 10.46 -4.00 17.71
CA PRO A 13 10.75 -5.35 17.24
C PRO A 13 11.27 -6.24 18.37
N LYS A 14 10.88 -7.53 18.36
CA LYS A 14 11.41 -8.52 19.32
C LYS A 14 12.93 -8.69 19.16
N GLY A 15 13.63 -8.97 20.26
CA GLY A 15 15.09 -9.08 20.29
C GLY A 15 15.69 -10.17 19.38
N GLN A 16 14.91 -11.18 18.97
CA GLN A 16 15.38 -12.22 18.04
C GLN A 16 15.54 -11.75 16.58
N ARG A 17 15.07 -10.54 16.23
CA ARG A 17 15.23 -9.96 14.89
C ARG A 17 16.62 -9.34 14.74
N LEU A 18 17.64 -10.19 14.84
CA LEU A 18 19.06 -9.81 14.73
C LEU A 18 19.42 -9.25 13.35
N ASP A 19 18.65 -9.65 12.33
CA ASP A 19 18.71 -9.14 10.96
C ASP A 19 18.07 -7.75 10.79
N SER A 20 17.55 -7.16 11.86
CA SER A 20 16.80 -5.90 11.84
C SER A 20 15.51 -5.94 11.00
N SER A 21 14.96 -7.13 10.71
CA SER A 21 13.65 -7.24 10.05
C SER A 21 12.55 -6.54 10.85
N ASN A 22 11.54 -6.00 10.18
CA ASN A 22 10.38 -5.39 10.84
C ASN A 22 9.20 -6.35 11.01
N TYR A 23 8.33 -6.01 11.96
CA TYR A 23 6.99 -6.60 12.09
C TYR A 23 5.97 -5.76 11.30
N ASP A 24 4.79 -6.32 11.02
CA ASP A 24 3.71 -5.56 10.38
C ASP A 24 3.17 -4.48 11.33
N PRO A 25 3.23 -3.18 10.98
CA PRO A 25 2.74 -2.11 11.82
C PRO A 25 1.21 -1.96 11.79
N LEU A 26 0.50 -2.49 10.78
CA LEU A 26 -0.94 -2.30 10.61
C LEU A 26 -1.76 -2.78 11.81
N PRO A 27 -1.53 -4.00 12.36
CA PRO A 27 -2.22 -4.46 13.57
C PRO A 27 -2.02 -3.55 14.80
N MET A 28 -0.88 -2.85 14.87
CA MET A 28 -0.58 -1.93 15.98
C MET A 28 -1.31 -0.59 15.79
N TRP A 29 -1.23 -0.03 14.57
CA TRP A 29 -1.90 1.23 14.23
C TRP A 29 -3.41 1.12 14.30
N ILE A 30 -4.00 0.01 13.82
CA ILE A 30 -5.46 -0.18 13.84
C ILE A 30 -6.00 -0.30 15.28
N CYS A 31 -5.16 -0.75 16.22
CA CYS A 31 -5.44 -0.76 17.66
C CYS A 31 -5.16 0.58 18.36
N GLY A 32 -4.76 1.61 17.60
CA GLY A 32 -4.51 2.97 18.05
C GLY A 32 -3.10 3.24 18.58
N SER A 33 -2.16 2.29 18.49
CA SER A 33 -0.79 2.51 18.98
C SER A 33 -0.08 3.59 18.16
N GLN A 34 0.61 4.51 18.83
CA GLN A 34 1.14 5.73 18.22
C GLN A 34 2.64 5.61 17.92
N LEU A 35 3.41 5.04 18.86
CA LEU A 35 4.87 4.93 18.74
C LEU A 35 5.26 3.53 18.27
N VAL A 36 4.87 3.18 17.05
CA VAL A 36 5.17 1.90 16.42
C VAL A 36 6.58 1.96 15.82
N ALA A 37 7.59 1.63 16.63
CA ALA A 37 8.99 1.74 16.24
C ALA A 37 9.38 0.62 15.27
N LEU A 38 10.00 1.01 14.16
CA LEU A 38 10.54 0.13 13.12
C LEU A 38 12.04 0.43 12.94
N ASN A 39 12.76 -0.55 12.39
CA ASN A 39 14.14 -0.43 11.94
C ASN A 39 14.16 0.30 10.58
N PHE A 40 14.44 1.60 10.60
CA PHE A 40 14.38 2.47 9.42
C PHE A 40 15.42 2.11 8.34
N GLN A 41 16.51 1.46 8.74
CA GLN A 41 17.56 1.00 7.83
C GLN A 41 17.13 -0.19 6.96
N THR A 42 16.02 -0.85 7.30
CA THR A 42 15.58 -2.08 6.63
C THR A 42 14.55 -1.75 5.54
N PRO A 43 14.85 -1.99 4.24
CA PRO A 43 13.96 -1.64 3.13
C PRO A 43 12.86 -2.70 2.91
N ASP A 44 12.10 -3.01 3.95
CA ASP A 44 11.03 -4.00 3.93
C ASP A 44 9.64 -3.36 3.80
N LYS A 45 8.61 -4.20 3.59
CA LYS A 45 7.23 -3.75 3.46
C LYS A 45 6.78 -2.88 4.65
N PRO A 46 7.03 -3.24 5.92
CA PRO A 46 6.72 -2.37 7.07
C PRO A 46 7.23 -0.94 6.93
N MET A 47 8.49 -0.75 6.51
CA MET A 47 9.03 0.59 6.29
C MET A 47 8.36 1.32 5.13
N GLN A 48 8.00 0.62 4.06
CA GLN A 48 7.25 1.19 2.94
C GLN A 48 5.83 1.61 3.36
N MET A 49 5.15 0.82 4.19
CA MET A 49 3.86 1.19 4.79
C MET A 49 3.98 2.40 5.71
N ASN A 50 5.05 2.47 6.51
CA ASN A 50 5.33 3.60 7.41
C ASN A 50 5.52 4.89 6.62
N GLN A 51 6.38 4.87 5.59
CA GLN A 51 6.57 6.03 4.72
C GLN A 51 5.24 6.46 4.05
N ALA A 52 4.43 5.50 3.58
CA ALA A 52 3.15 5.78 2.97
C ALA A 52 2.11 6.38 3.92
N LEU A 53 2.03 5.92 5.18
CA LEU A 53 1.18 6.52 6.20
C LEU A 53 1.54 7.98 6.41
N PHE A 54 2.83 8.26 6.62
CA PHE A 54 3.35 9.59 6.93
C PHE A 54 3.51 10.51 5.70
N MET A 55 3.26 10.03 4.48
CA MET A 55 2.99 10.91 3.34
C MET A 55 1.78 11.80 3.62
N THR A 56 0.81 11.30 4.38
CA THR A 56 -0.28 12.12 4.95
C THR A 56 0.35 13.18 5.86
N GLY A 57 0.12 14.46 5.56
CA GLY A 57 0.75 15.54 6.32
C GLY A 57 2.19 15.86 5.90
N ARG A 58 2.64 15.41 4.71
CA ARG A 58 3.93 15.75 4.11
C ARG A 58 5.14 15.37 4.99
N HIS A 59 5.11 14.17 5.57
CA HIS A 59 6.20 13.62 6.40
C HIS A 59 6.50 14.43 7.67
N CYS A 60 5.52 15.15 8.23
CA CYS A 60 5.70 15.87 9.51
C CYS A 60 5.83 14.93 10.73
N GLY A 61 5.63 13.63 10.56
CA GLY A 61 5.74 12.62 11.61
C GLY A 61 4.49 12.41 12.46
N TYR A 62 3.39 13.15 12.18
CA TYR A 62 2.14 13.05 12.92
C TYR A 62 0.93 12.96 11.98
N VAL A 63 0.13 11.91 12.13
CA VAL A 63 -1.13 11.70 11.40
C VAL A 63 -2.24 11.50 12.42
N LEU A 64 -3.28 12.35 12.34
CA LEU A 64 -4.45 12.21 13.20
C LEU A 64 -5.19 10.92 12.85
N GLN A 65 -5.41 10.06 13.86
CA GLN A 65 -6.22 8.86 13.70
C GLN A 65 -7.66 9.23 13.29
N PRO A 66 -8.27 8.49 12.34
CA PRO A 66 -9.67 8.66 11.96
C PRO A 66 -10.61 8.74 13.16
N SER A 67 -11.68 9.52 13.05
CA SER A 67 -12.67 9.65 14.14
C SER A 67 -13.34 8.32 14.44
N THR A 68 -13.61 7.51 13.42
CA THR A 68 -14.14 6.14 13.56
C THR A 68 -13.27 5.30 14.48
N MET A 69 -11.96 5.29 14.28
CA MET A 69 -11.02 4.53 15.14
C MET A 69 -10.93 5.05 16.58
N ARG A 70 -11.33 6.30 16.81
CA ARG A 70 -11.37 6.94 18.14
C ARG A 70 -12.74 6.81 18.83
N ASP A 71 -13.73 6.20 18.19
CA ASP A 71 -15.08 5.97 18.71
C ASP A 71 -15.17 4.70 19.56
N GLU A 72 -15.88 4.72 20.70
CA GLU A 72 -16.00 3.57 21.62
C GLU A 72 -16.53 2.28 20.99
N ALA A 73 -17.32 2.40 19.93
CA ALA A 73 -17.87 1.24 19.25
C ALA A 73 -16.87 0.52 18.34
N PHE A 74 -15.79 1.19 17.91
CA PHE A 74 -14.87 0.64 16.91
C PHE A 74 -14.09 -0.57 17.43
N ASP A 75 -14.14 -1.64 16.66
CA ASP A 75 -13.38 -2.87 16.87
C ASP A 75 -12.68 -3.24 15.53
N PRO A 76 -11.34 -3.32 15.51
CA PRO A 76 -10.58 -3.55 14.29
C PRO A 76 -10.79 -4.96 13.70
N PHE A 77 -11.32 -5.89 14.48
CA PHE A 77 -11.56 -7.28 14.09
C PHE A 77 -13.04 -7.58 13.79
N ASP A 78 -13.94 -6.65 14.10
CA ASP A 78 -15.36 -6.76 13.79
C ASP A 78 -15.79 -5.67 12.80
N LYS A 79 -16.02 -6.08 11.54
CA LYS A 79 -16.51 -5.20 10.47
C LYS A 79 -17.84 -4.51 10.81
N SER A 80 -18.68 -5.09 11.67
CA SER A 80 -19.96 -4.50 12.07
C SER A 80 -19.79 -3.25 12.95
N SER A 81 -18.60 -3.07 13.54
CA SER A 81 -18.26 -1.92 14.40
C SER A 81 -18.15 -0.58 13.66
N LEU A 82 -18.03 -0.61 12.32
CA LEU A 82 -17.83 0.59 11.48
C LEU A 82 -19.05 1.52 11.36
N ARG A 83 -20.21 1.12 11.92
CA ARG A 83 -21.46 1.91 12.12
C ARG A 83 -21.66 3.07 11.13
N GLY A 84 -22.15 2.78 9.94
CA GLY A 84 -22.56 3.80 8.96
C GLY A 84 -21.40 4.47 8.20
N LEU A 85 -20.16 4.01 8.38
CA LEU A 85 -19.06 4.37 7.51
C LEU A 85 -19.35 3.92 6.07
N GLU A 86 -19.25 4.85 5.12
CA GLU A 86 -19.46 4.57 3.70
C GLU A 86 -18.29 3.71 3.16
N PRO A 87 -18.56 2.48 2.67
CA PRO A 87 -17.53 1.65 2.09
C PRO A 87 -17.06 2.22 0.74
N CYS A 88 -15.87 1.82 0.32
CA CYS A 88 -15.24 2.23 -0.92
C CYS A 88 -14.98 1.01 -1.80
N ALA A 89 -15.37 1.06 -3.07
CA ALA A 89 -14.97 0.09 -4.07
C ALA A 89 -13.97 0.73 -5.04
N ILE A 90 -12.89 0.02 -5.36
CA ILE A 90 -11.87 0.48 -6.31
C ILE A 90 -11.81 -0.52 -7.46
N SER A 91 -11.95 -0.03 -8.69
CA SER A 91 -11.69 -0.78 -9.92
C SER A 91 -10.41 -0.25 -10.57
N ILE A 92 -9.48 -1.15 -10.88
CA ILE A 92 -8.17 -0.81 -11.44
C ILE A 92 -7.90 -1.65 -12.68
N GLU A 93 -7.39 -1.01 -13.72
CA GLU A 93 -6.76 -1.68 -14.86
C GLU A 93 -5.31 -1.21 -14.96
N VAL A 94 -4.37 -2.16 -15.01
CA VAL A 94 -2.95 -1.87 -15.25
C VAL A 94 -2.71 -1.89 -16.75
N LEU A 95 -2.41 -0.73 -17.33
CA LEU A 95 -2.31 -0.59 -18.79
C LEU A 95 -0.88 -0.82 -19.26
N GLY A 96 0.10 -0.27 -18.55
CA GLY A 96 1.50 -0.39 -18.91
C GLY A 96 2.43 0.24 -17.89
N ALA A 97 3.73 0.15 -18.15
CA ALA A 97 4.76 0.82 -17.36
C ALA A 97 5.77 1.53 -18.26
N ARG A 98 6.61 2.35 -17.66
CA ARG A 98 7.78 2.96 -18.30
C ARG A 98 8.97 2.88 -17.36
N HIS A 99 10.16 2.67 -17.93
CA HIS A 99 11.45 2.74 -17.22
C HIS A 99 11.49 1.90 -15.94
N LEU A 100 11.00 0.66 -15.97
CA LEU A 100 11.15 -0.23 -14.82
C LEU A 100 12.65 -0.48 -14.58
N PRO A 101 13.09 -0.51 -13.31
CA PRO A 101 14.49 -0.77 -12.99
C PRO A 101 14.87 -2.19 -13.42
N LYS A 102 16.14 -2.39 -13.77
CA LYS A 102 16.68 -3.71 -14.05
C LYS A 102 17.18 -4.36 -12.78
N ASN A 103 17.00 -5.67 -12.69
CA ASN A 103 17.64 -6.49 -11.68
C ASN A 103 18.75 -7.33 -12.35
N GLY A 104 20.01 -7.05 -12.05
CA GLY A 104 21.15 -7.78 -12.64
C GLY A 104 21.37 -7.52 -14.14
N ARG A 105 21.81 -8.57 -14.87
CA ARG A 105 22.29 -8.48 -16.26
C ARG A 105 21.23 -8.82 -17.34
N GLY A 106 19.99 -9.12 -16.95
CA GLY A 106 18.92 -9.53 -17.87
C GLY A 106 17.97 -8.41 -18.30
N ILE A 107 17.00 -8.78 -19.13
CA ILE A 107 15.79 -7.99 -19.34
C ILE A 107 14.73 -8.58 -18.43
N VAL A 108 14.03 -7.73 -17.70
CA VAL A 108 13.02 -8.14 -16.72
C VAL A 108 11.78 -8.68 -17.43
N CYS A 109 11.13 -9.67 -16.81
CA CYS A 109 9.80 -10.17 -17.20
C CYS A 109 8.75 -9.67 -16.20
N PRO A 110 8.21 -8.43 -16.34
CA PRO A 110 7.56 -7.79 -15.21
C PRO A 110 6.08 -8.17 -15.07
N PHE A 111 5.63 -8.27 -13.83
CA PHE A 111 4.21 -8.27 -13.46
C PHE A 111 3.96 -7.32 -12.29
N VAL A 112 2.70 -6.92 -12.12
CA VAL A 112 2.28 -6.00 -11.05
C VAL A 112 1.37 -6.73 -10.07
N GLU A 113 1.74 -6.72 -8.80
CA GLU A 113 0.87 -7.04 -7.68
C GLU A 113 0.19 -5.75 -7.16
N ILE A 114 -1.12 -5.80 -7.00
CA ILE A 114 -1.94 -4.76 -6.39
C ILE A 114 -2.48 -5.31 -5.07
N GLU A 115 -2.19 -4.61 -4.00
CA GLU A 115 -2.59 -4.96 -2.64
C GLU A 115 -3.45 -3.85 -2.04
N VAL A 116 -4.58 -4.22 -1.44
CA VAL A 116 -5.21 -3.40 -0.41
C VAL A 116 -4.72 -3.92 0.94
N ALA A 117 -4.17 -3.02 1.75
CA ALA A 117 -3.70 -3.31 3.09
C ALA A 117 -4.43 -2.42 4.10
N GLY A 118 -4.97 -3.00 5.16
CA GLY A 118 -5.74 -2.28 6.19
C GLY A 118 -6.15 -3.22 7.31
N ALA A 119 -7.42 -3.23 7.67
CA ALA A 119 -7.99 -4.30 8.50
C ALA A 119 -7.91 -5.66 7.78
N GLU A 120 -7.95 -6.75 8.53
CA GLU A 120 -7.88 -8.11 7.96
C GLU A 120 -9.01 -8.37 6.96
N TYR A 121 -10.23 -7.92 7.28
CA TYR A 121 -11.42 -8.07 6.42
C TYR A 121 -11.38 -7.25 5.11
N ASP A 122 -10.45 -6.31 4.98
CA ASP A 122 -10.26 -5.50 3.76
C ASP A 122 -8.99 -5.91 2.99
N SER A 123 -8.08 -6.68 3.62
CA SER A 123 -6.76 -6.94 3.07
C SER A 123 -6.80 -8.05 2.01
N THR A 124 -6.40 -7.73 0.79
CA THR A 124 -6.38 -8.69 -0.32
C THR A 124 -5.40 -8.28 -1.42
N LYS A 125 -4.95 -9.25 -2.20
CA LYS A 125 -3.95 -9.10 -3.26
C LYS A 125 -4.43 -9.68 -4.56
N GLN A 126 -4.14 -9.01 -5.66
CA GLN A 126 -4.36 -9.50 -7.02
C GLN A 126 -3.16 -9.15 -7.88
N LYS A 127 -2.90 -9.93 -8.94
CA LYS A 127 -1.76 -9.69 -9.84
C LYS A 127 -2.11 -9.81 -11.32
N THR A 128 -1.35 -9.08 -12.13
CA THR A 128 -1.31 -9.27 -13.58
C THR A 128 -0.56 -10.55 -13.93
N GLU A 129 -0.65 -10.98 -15.19
CA GLU A 129 0.36 -11.88 -15.77
C GLU A 129 1.67 -11.12 -15.98
N PHE A 130 2.77 -11.84 -16.21
CA PHE A 130 4.04 -11.22 -16.58
C PHE A 130 4.10 -10.91 -18.08
N VAL A 131 4.88 -9.88 -18.42
CA VAL A 131 5.26 -9.56 -19.80
C VAL A 131 6.67 -10.11 -20.03
N VAL A 132 6.92 -10.78 -21.15
CA VAL A 132 8.24 -11.36 -21.45
C VAL A 132 9.22 -10.27 -21.90
N ASP A 133 10.43 -10.27 -21.35
CA ASP A 133 11.60 -9.50 -21.80
C ASP A 133 11.31 -8.02 -22.14
N ASN A 134 10.56 -7.31 -21.30
CA ASN A 134 10.30 -5.89 -21.48
C ASN A 134 10.12 -5.12 -20.17
N GLY A 135 11.18 -4.44 -19.71
CA GLY A 135 11.12 -3.48 -18.61
C GLY A 135 10.97 -2.00 -19.03
N LEU A 136 11.21 -1.68 -20.30
CA LEU A 136 11.28 -0.27 -20.72
C LEU A 136 9.89 0.32 -20.93
N ASN A 137 8.98 -0.43 -21.54
CA ASN A 137 7.63 0.01 -21.89
C ASN A 137 6.60 -1.15 -21.98
N PRO A 138 6.54 -2.06 -20.99
CA PRO A 138 5.58 -3.16 -21.03
C PRO A 138 4.14 -2.66 -21.02
N VAL A 139 3.26 -3.43 -21.66
CA VAL A 139 1.80 -3.25 -21.69
C VAL A 139 1.19 -4.56 -21.25
N TRP A 140 0.23 -4.51 -20.32
CA TRP A 140 -0.46 -5.70 -19.84
C TRP A 140 -1.80 -5.88 -20.56
N PRO A 141 -2.27 -7.13 -20.75
CA PRO A 141 -3.62 -7.39 -21.25
C PRO A 141 -4.68 -6.75 -20.34
N ALA A 142 -5.79 -6.34 -20.95
CA ALA A 142 -6.92 -5.78 -20.23
C ALA A 142 -7.45 -6.77 -19.19
N LYS A 143 -7.25 -6.46 -17.91
CA LYS A 143 -7.70 -7.26 -16.77
C LYS A 143 -8.15 -6.29 -15.66
N PRO A 144 -9.47 -6.17 -15.41
CA PRO A 144 -9.96 -5.32 -14.34
C PRO A 144 -9.84 -6.01 -12.97
N PHE A 145 -9.25 -5.30 -12.01
CA PHE A 145 -9.11 -5.73 -10.62
C PHE A 145 -10.11 -4.96 -9.76
N HIS A 146 -10.84 -5.68 -8.91
CA HIS A 146 -11.86 -5.10 -8.06
C HIS A 146 -11.54 -5.32 -6.59
N PHE A 147 -11.60 -4.24 -5.81
CA PHE A 147 -11.37 -4.24 -4.38
C PHE A 147 -12.56 -3.62 -3.66
N GLN A 148 -13.01 -4.26 -2.58
CA GLN A 148 -14.05 -3.75 -1.70
C GLN A 148 -13.40 -3.42 -0.35
N ILE A 149 -13.55 -2.17 0.09
CA ILE A 149 -12.90 -1.62 1.28
C ILE A 149 -13.98 -1.10 2.21
N SER A 150 -14.15 -1.77 3.33
CA SER A 150 -15.15 -1.45 4.34
C SER A 150 -14.72 -0.25 5.18
N ASN A 151 -13.44 -0.15 5.52
CA ASN A 151 -12.86 0.96 6.25
C ASN A 151 -11.84 1.75 5.39
N PRO A 152 -12.30 2.62 4.47
CA PRO A 152 -11.40 3.41 3.64
C PRO A 152 -10.60 4.48 4.41
N GLU A 153 -10.92 4.75 5.68
CA GLU A 153 -10.15 5.66 6.53
C GLU A 153 -8.85 5.04 7.04
N PHE A 154 -8.77 3.70 7.07
CA PHE A 154 -7.57 2.93 7.41
C PHE A 154 -7.29 1.85 6.35
N ALA A 155 -7.05 2.31 5.13
CA ALA A 155 -6.68 1.44 4.02
C ALA A 155 -5.61 2.09 3.15
N PHE A 156 -4.75 1.24 2.59
CA PHE A 156 -3.68 1.60 1.69
C PHE A 156 -3.83 0.82 0.39
N LEU A 157 -3.59 1.50 -0.73
CA LEU A 157 -3.44 0.88 -2.03
C LEU A 157 -1.95 0.81 -2.37
N ARG A 158 -1.46 -0.40 -2.56
CA ARG A 158 -0.04 -0.70 -2.79
C ARG A 158 0.13 -1.39 -4.13
N PHE A 159 1.07 -0.89 -4.91
CA PHE A 159 1.53 -1.48 -6.16
C PHE A 159 2.95 -1.99 -5.93
N VAL A 160 3.22 -3.23 -6.32
CA VAL A 160 4.58 -3.78 -6.34
C VAL A 160 4.82 -4.36 -7.72
N VAL A 161 5.91 -3.93 -8.34
CA VAL A 161 6.38 -4.48 -9.60
C VAL A 161 7.43 -5.53 -9.26
N TYR A 162 7.20 -6.74 -9.74
CA TYR A 162 8.13 -7.86 -9.66
C TYR A 162 8.60 -8.24 -11.06
N GLU A 163 9.71 -8.95 -11.15
CA GLU A 163 10.03 -9.80 -12.30
C GLU A 163 9.87 -11.26 -11.92
N GLU A 164 9.49 -12.07 -12.90
CA GLU A 164 9.60 -13.52 -12.82
C GLU A 164 10.90 -13.95 -13.52
N ASP A 165 11.83 -14.54 -12.78
CA ASP A 165 13.11 -14.96 -13.35
C ASP A 165 13.03 -16.35 -14.02
N MET A 166 14.16 -16.81 -14.57
CA MET A 166 14.25 -18.10 -15.25
C MET A 166 13.98 -19.32 -14.34
N PHE A 167 13.98 -19.14 -13.02
CA PHE A 167 13.68 -20.16 -12.02
C PHE A 167 12.26 -20.01 -11.45
N SER A 168 11.45 -19.10 -12.01
CA SER A 168 10.10 -18.77 -11.52
C SER A 168 10.08 -18.12 -10.13
N ASP A 169 11.22 -17.56 -9.70
CA ASP A 169 11.28 -16.75 -8.47
C ASP A 169 10.83 -15.31 -8.77
N GLN A 170 10.12 -14.72 -7.80
CA GLN A 170 9.57 -13.37 -7.89
C GLN A 170 10.53 -12.37 -7.26
N ASN A 171 11.23 -11.60 -8.08
CA ASN A 171 12.21 -10.63 -7.61
C ASN A 171 11.63 -9.21 -7.63
N PHE A 172 11.80 -8.47 -6.54
CA PHE A 172 11.31 -7.10 -6.41
C PHE A 172 12.01 -6.17 -7.40
N LEU A 173 11.23 -5.34 -8.11
CA LEU A 173 11.75 -4.26 -8.95
C LEU A 173 11.48 -2.88 -8.33
N ALA A 174 10.22 -2.60 -8.02
CA ALA A 174 9.79 -1.28 -7.54
C ALA A 174 8.45 -1.35 -6.80
N GLN A 175 8.10 -0.29 -6.07
CA GLN A 175 6.81 -0.19 -5.39
C GLN A 175 6.26 1.22 -5.34
N ALA A 176 4.97 1.35 -5.09
CA ALA A 176 4.34 2.59 -4.69
C ALA A 176 3.17 2.29 -3.76
N THR A 177 3.10 2.97 -2.61
CA THR A 177 2.07 2.73 -1.60
C THR A 177 1.41 4.05 -1.22
N PHE A 178 0.07 4.09 -1.22
CA PHE A 178 -0.70 5.31 -0.99
C PHE A 178 -1.87 5.07 -0.01
N PRO A 179 -2.16 6.01 0.90
CA PRO A 179 -3.42 6.01 1.63
C PRO A 179 -4.61 6.15 0.67
N VAL A 180 -5.65 5.31 0.83
CA VAL A 180 -6.83 5.28 -0.05
C VAL A 180 -7.55 6.63 -0.12
N LYS A 181 -7.58 7.38 0.99
CA LYS A 181 -8.22 8.71 1.09
C LYS A 181 -7.63 9.75 0.12
N GLY A 182 -6.38 9.58 -0.33
CA GLY A 182 -5.68 10.52 -1.21
C GLY A 182 -5.72 10.16 -2.71
N LEU A 183 -6.38 9.08 -3.09
CA LEU A 183 -6.40 8.60 -4.47
C LEU A 183 -7.26 9.49 -5.38
N LYS A 184 -6.81 9.64 -6.64
CA LYS A 184 -7.54 10.32 -7.72
C LYS A 184 -8.03 9.29 -8.72
N THR A 185 -9.11 9.60 -9.44
CA THR A 185 -9.73 8.73 -10.47
C THR A 185 -9.29 9.06 -11.89
N GLY A 186 -9.63 8.19 -12.84
CA GLY A 186 -9.34 8.29 -14.27
C GLY A 186 -8.03 7.60 -14.67
N TYR A 187 -7.46 8.01 -15.80
CA TYR A 187 -6.11 7.60 -16.21
C TYR A 187 -5.07 8.32 -15.36
N ARG A 188 -4.25 7.57 -14.63
CA ARG A 188 -3.27 8.11 -13.68
C ARG A 188 -1.93 7.43 -13.85
N ALA A 189 -0.88 8.22 -13.72
CA ALA A 189 0.46 7.71 -13.52
C ALA A 189 0.64 7.32 -12.05
N VAL A 190 1.31 6.20 -11.80
CA VAL A 190 1.77 5.76 -10.49
C VAL A 190 3.30 5.86 -10.49
N PRO A 191 3.89 6.95 -9.98
CA PRO A 191 5.34 7.05 -9.83
C PRO A 191 5.86 5.96 -8.91
N LEU A 192 6.89 5.25 -9.36
CA LEU A 192 7.45 4.11 -8.66
C LEU A 192 8.65 4.53 -7.82
N LYS A 193 8.87 3.78 -6.74
CA LYS A 193 9.93 3.96 -5.77
C LYS A 193 10.75 2.69 -5.61
N ASN A 194 11.98 2.82 -5.14
CA ASN A 194 12.80 1.67 -4.74
C ASN A 194 12.27 1.07 -3.42
N ASN A 195 12.96 0.04 -2.93
CA ASN A 195 12.65 -0.63 -1.67
C ASN A 195 12.82 0.26 -0.43
N TYR A 196 13.66 1.31 -0.49
CA TYR A 196 13.83 2.34 0.54
C TYR A 196 12.77 3.45 0.47
N SER A 197 11.80 3.37 -0.44
CA SER A 197 10.78 4.39 -0.70
C SER A 197 11.31 5.72 -1.26
N GLU A 198 12.46 5.67 -1.95
CA GLU A 198 13.02 6.77 -2.73
C GLU A 198 12.52 6.71 -4.17
N ASP A 199 12.35 7.87 -4.81
CA ASP A 199 11.81 7.97 -6.16
C ASP A 199 12.76 7.35 -7.20
N LEU A 200 12.20 6.56 -8.11
CA LEU A 200 12.92 6.05 -9.27
C LEU A 200 12.72 7.00 -10.45
N GLU A 201 13.81 7.37 -11.11
CA GLU A 201 13.78 8.27 -12.25
C GLU A 201 12.92 7.69 -13.39
N LEU A 202 11.90 8.46 -13.81
CA LEU A 202 10.94 8.15 -14.89
C LEU A 202 10.07 6.88 -14.70
N ALA A 203 10.40 6.02 -13.73
CA ALA A 203 9.73 4.75 -13.49
C ALA A 203 8.28 5.00 -13.06
N SER A 204 7.32 4.51 -13.84
CA SER A 204 5.91 4.69 -13.53
C SER A 204 5.02 3.63 -14.17
N LEU A 205 3.91 3.31 -13.51
CA LEU A 205 2.79 2.60 -14.13
C LEU A 205 1.80 3.59 -14.71
N LEU A 206 1.12 3.22 -15.78
CA LEU A 206 -0.12 3.84 -16.24
C LEU A 206 -1.28 2.94 -15.85
N ILE A 207 -2.23 3.48 -15.08
CA ILE A 207 -3.43 2.77 -14.65
C ILE A 207 -4.68 3.55 -15.05
N LYS A 208 -5.79 2.83 -15.23
CA LYS A 208 -7.13 3.41 -15.12
C LYS A 208 -7.68 3.02 -13.75
N ILE A 209 -8.10 4.01 -12.97
CA ILE A 209 -8.63 3.81 -11.61
C ILE A 209 -9.98 4.51 -11.45
N ASP A 210 -10.98 3.74 -11.05
CA ASP A 210 -12.32 4.24 -10.73
C ASP A 210 -12.63 3.91 -9.26
N ILE A 211 -13.18 4.89 -8.52
CA ILE A 211 -13.48 4.78 -7.09
C ILE A 211 -14.97 5.07 -6.87
N PHE A 212 -15.63 4.18 -6.15
CA PHE A 212 -17.06 4.22 -5.89
C PHE A 212 -17.34 4.20 -4.38
N PRO A 213 -18.37 4.92 -3.88
CA PRO A 213 -19.18 5.88 -4.62
C PRO A 213 -18.33 7.07 -5.09
N ALA A 214 -18.70 7.66 -6.23
CA ALA A 214 -18.01 8.83 -6.73
C ALA A 214 -18.17 9.96 -5.71
N LYS A 215 -17.08 10.29 -5.00
CA LYS A 215 -17.10 11.39 -4.05
C LYS A 215 -17.47 12.67 -4.80
N LYS A 216 -18.52 13.37 -4.36
CA LYS A 216 -18.77 14.74 -4.80
C LYS A 216 -17.51 15.54 -4.49
N LEU A 217 -16.88 16.10 -5.52
CA LEU A 217 -15.86 17.12 -5.35
C LEU A 217 -16.50 18.24 -4.52
N LEU A 218 -16.11 18.35 -3.25
CA LEU A 218 -16.35 19.56 -2.47
C LEU A 218 -15.38 20.59 -3.07
N CYS A 219 -15.90 21.37 -4.01
CA CYS A 219 -15.25 22.56 -4.56
C CYS A 219 -15.15 23.65 -3.49
#